data_AF-A0A2T0I6I0-F1
#
_entry.id   AF-A0A2T0I6I0-F1
#
_cell.length_a   1.000
_cell.length_b   1.000
_cell.length_c   1.000
_cell.angle_alpha   90.00
_cell.angle_beta   90.00
_cell.angle_gamma   90.00
#
_symmetry.space_group_name_H-M   'P 1'
#
loop_
_entity.id
_entity.type
_entity.pdbx_description
1 polymer ?
#
loop_
_entity_poly.entity_id
_entity_poly.type
_entity_poly.pdbx_seq_one_letter_code
_entity_poly.pdbx_strand_id
1 'polypeptide(L)'
;MSADVLAFRRKTAGVWQGWNTIFHSGNLPQATTAIAGVLAIATQAQVNAGTDNFRAVTPATLKGRLDAVLVGSTTEQPGLLRIASSAEVAGGADNNSAVTPMTLRERIAAVLVGASTTVAGILRISTSGEVAGGADNNSAVTPLTLKNRLDALWVSATTVVAGVLKLSTQAQVNAGVDNSTAVTPQTLGVRLAAVIVGATEGVAGIIKVATNDVMIGLTNNSDAVTVAKLRLGFSILGATNGYIVLPVWMGGLIFQWGETSHSGSDTKITSLPMAFPSGVMKAVGGTFSNASVGPQGIIKAVSLNQITTYSSGGYNVSWFVIGW
;
A
#
# COMPACT_ATOMS: atom_id res chain seq x y z
N MET A 1 19.25 99.61 48.01
CA MET A 1 18.81 100.78 48.81
C MET A 1 19.53 100.65 50.15
N SER A 2 20.43 101.58 50.46
CA SER A 2 21.22 101.57 51.71
C SER A 2 20.27 101.78 52.90
N ALA A 3 20.47 101.02 53.97
CA ALA A 3 19.61 101.02 55.16
C ALA A 3 19.33 102.46 55.66
N ASP A 4 18.05 102.80 55.85
CA ASP A 4 17.70 104.01 56.59
C ASP A 4 18.10 103.78 58.06
N VAL A 5 18.95 104.66 58.59
CA VAL A 5 19.47 104.55 59.96
C VAL A 5 18.68 105.49 60.84
N LEU A 6 17.77 104.95 61.67
CA LEU A 6 17.17 105.71 62.75
C LEU A 6 18.12 105.73 63.94
N ALA A 7 18.65 106.92 64.24
CA ALA A 7 19.46 107.18 65.42
C ALA A 7 18.63 107.97 66.43
N PHE A 8 18.69 107.59 67.71
CA PHE A 8 18.16 108.39 68.79
C PHE A 8 19.22 108.57 69.87
N ARG A 9 19.20 109.72 70.53
CA ARG A 9 19.97 109.97 71.74
C ARG A 9 19.04 110.54 72.79
N ARG A 10 19.29 110.20 74.04
CA ARG A 10 18.57 110.77 75.19
C ARG A 10 19.36 111.93 75.78
N LYS A 11 18.65 112.87 76.41
CA LYS A 11 19.25 113.98 77.16
C LYS A 11 19.11 113.67 78.65
N THR A 12 20.22 113.72 79.39
CA THR A 12 20.23 113.45 80.83
C THR A 12 20.91 114.62 81.54
N ALA A 13 20.23 115.21 82.53
CA ALA A 13 20.68 116.41 83.24
C ALA A 13 21.14 117.56 82.30
N GLY A 14 20.41 117.77 81.20
CA GLY A 14 20.69 118.85 80.26
C GLY A 14 21.81 118.57 79.23
N VAL A 15 22.49 117.41 79.29
CA VAL A 15 23.53 117.02 78.32
C VAL A 15 23.04 115.87 77.43
N TRP A 16 23.26 116.00 76.11
CA TRP A 16 22.93 114.95 75.15
C TRP A 16 23.91 113.79 75.25
N GLN A 17 23.40 112.56 75.40
CA GLN A 17 24.22 111.36 75.40
C GLN A 17 24.59 110.93 73.97
N GLY A 18 25.50 109.96 73.84
CA GLY A 18 25.88 109.38 72.54
C GLY A 18 24.67 108.84 71.76
N TRP A 19 24.74 108.93 70.44
CA TRP A 19 23.71 108.39 69.56
C TRP A 19 23.70 106.86 69.62
N ASN A 20 22.51 106.29 69.78
CA ASN A 20 22.26 104.85 69.63
C ASN A 20 21.54 104.64 68.31
N THR A 21 22.08 103.77 67.46
CA THR A 21 21.53 103.44 66.15
C THR A 21 20.87 102.07 66.19
N ILE A 22 19.65 101.98 65.65
CA ILE A 22 18.98 100.71 65.36
C ILE A 22 19.08 100.47 63.85
N PHE A 23 19.67 99.34 63.46
CA PHE A 23 19.63 98.89 62.06
C PHE A 23 18.31 98.16 61.81
N HIS A 24 17.50 98.62 60.85
CA HIS A 24 16.42 97.81 60.31
C HIS A 24 16.94 97.06 59.06
N SER A 25 17.03 95.74 59.13
CA SER A 25 17.35 94.89 57.97
C SER A 25 16.09 94.30 57.30
N GLY A 26 14.92 94.92 57.52
CA GLY A 26 13.59 94.33 57.26
C GLY A 26 13.17 94.08 55.81
N ASN A 27 13.99 94.32 54.79
CA ASN A 27 13.66 93.92 53.43
C ASN A 27 13.99 92.43 53.25
N LEU A 28 13.00 91.56 53.44
CA LEU A 28 13.12 90.15 53.07
C LEU A 28 13.38 90.06 51.55
N PRO A 29 14.49 89.43 51.11
CA PRO A 29 14.81 89.30 49.71
C PRO A 29 13.83 88.36 49.00
N GLN A 30 13.88 88.30 47.67
CA GLN A 30 13.20 87.27 46.90
C GLN A 30 13.67 85.90 47.36
N ALA A 31 12.75 84.97 47.61
CA ALA A 31 13.15 83.61 47.99
C ALA A 31 13.92 82.95 46.85
N THR A 32 15.01 82.27 47.19
CA THR A 32 15.81 81.45 46.28
C THR A 32 15.93 80.04 46.85
N THR A 33 16.48 79.10 46.08
CA THR A 33 16.74 77.75 46.57
C THR A 33 17.72 77.69 47.76
N ALA A 34 18.51 78.75 47.98
CA ALA A 34 19.50 78.83 49.04
C ALA A 34 19.14 79.81 50.18
N ILE A 35 18.19 80.72 49.96
CA ILE A 35 17.91 81.84 50.88
C ILE A 35 16.39 81.98 51.07
N ALA A 36 15.95 82.00 52.33
CA ALA A 36 14.56 82.27 52.69
C ALA A 36 14.16 83.72 52.32
N GLY A 37 12.94 83.89 51.82
CA GLY A 37 12.47 85.17 51.31
C GLY A 37 10.98 85.18 50.99
N VAL A 38 10.52 86.21 50.27
CA VAL A 38 9.12 86.35 49.83
C VAL A 38 8.98 85.91 48.37
N LEU A 39 7.87 85.24 48.05
CA LEU A 39 7.50 84.77 46.69
C LEU A 39 6.12 85.34 46.32
N ALA A 40 5.94 85.65 45.04
CA ALA A 40 4.61 85.97 44.51
C ALA A 40 3.84 84.67 44.17
N ILE A 41 2.51 84.73 44.19
CA ILE A 41 1.67 83.61 43.76
C ILE A 41 1.61 83.56 42.22
N ALA A 42 1.79 82.38 41.64
CA ALA A 42 1.72 82.18 40.21
C ALA A 42 0.27 82.25 39.70
N THR A 43 0.07 82.90 38.54
CA THR A 43 -1.18 82.83 37.76
C THR A 43 -1.27 81.52 36.97
N GLN A 44 -2.47 81.14 36.48
CA GLN A 44 -2.63 79.91 35.69
C GLN A 44 -1.76 79.89 34.42
N ALA A 45 -1.61 81.02 33.72
CA ALA A 45 -0.76 81.12 32.53
C ALA A 45 0.73 80.93 32.85
N GLN A 46 1.19 81.41 34.00
CA GLN A 46 2.57 81.22 34.46
C GLN A 46 2.83 79.78 34.88
N VAL A 47 1.88 79.15 35.59
CA VAL A 47 1.95 77.72 35.84
C VAL A 47 1.99 77.02 34.49
N ASN A 48 0.95 77.13 33.63
CA ASN A 48 0.97 77.09 32.14
C ASN A 48 2.34 76.82 31.51
N ALA A 49 3.11 77.90 31.42
CA ALA A 49 4.41 77.95 30.76
C ALA A 49 5.49 77.11 31.47
N GLY A 50 5.45 77.00 32.81
CA GLY A 50 6.37 76.15 33.57
C GLY A 50 7.83 76.62 33.59
N THR A 51 8.11 77.88 33.26
CA THR A 51 9.47 78.44 33.14
C THR A 51 9.91 79.31 34.33
N ASP A 52 9.00 79.62 35.25
CA ASP A 52 9.20 80.56 36.34
C ASP A 52 9.47 79.87 37.68
N ASN A 53 10.72 79.95 38.13
CA ASN A 53 11.16 79.38 39.41
C ASN A 53 10.94 80.30 40.62
N PHE A 54 10.36 81.48 40.42
CA PHE A 54 10.29 82.55 41.44
C PHE A 54 8.87 82.83 41.94
N ARG A 55 7.92 81.93 41.67
CA ARG A 55 6.53 82.05 42.13
C ARG A 55 6.04 80.74 42.74
N ALA A 56 5.17 80.86 43.74
CA ALA A 56 4.57 79.71 44.41
C ALA A 56 3.29 79.26 43.69
N VAL A 57 3.14 77.94 43.51
CA VAL A 57 1.92 77.31 42.99
C VAL A 57 0.88 77.20 44.12
N THR A 58 -0.40 77.35 43.78
CA THR A 58 -1.52 77.19 44.72
C THR A 58 -2.31 75.92 44.39
N PRO A 59 -3.13 75.40 45.32
CA PRO A 59 -4.05 74.30 45.01
C PRO A 59 -4.93 74.56 43.78
N ALA A 60 -5.40 75.80 43.60
CA ALA A 60 -6.22 76.19 42.44
C ALA A 60 -5.42 76.13 41.13
N THR A 61 -4.21 76.69 41.10
CA THR A 61 -3.38 76.71 39.88
C THR A 61 -2.78 75.34 39.55
N LEU A 62 -2.55 74.48 40.54
CA LEU A 62 -2.20 73.07 40.36
C LEU A 62 -3.36 72.26 39.80
N LYS A 63 -4.58 72.41 40.35
CA LYS A 63 -5.77 71.73 39.83
C LYS A 63 -6.01 72.07 38.36
N GLY A 64 -5.95 73.36 38.00
CA GLY A 64 -6.13 73.80 36.62
C GLY A 64 -5.11 73.20 35.63
N ARG A 65 -3.86 72.97 36.08
CA ARG A 65 -2.88 72.21 35.27
C ARG A 65 -3.21 70.74 35.17
N LEU A 66 -3.57 70.14 36.29
CA LEU A 66 -3.82 68.72 36.34
C LEU A 66 -5.05 68.37 35.49
N ASP A 67 -6.14 69.11 35.59
CA ASP A 67 -7.33 68.89 34.74
C ASP A 67 -7.01 69.00 33.24
N ALA A 68 -6.11 69.91 32.85
CA ALA A 68 -5.73 70.13 31.45
C ALA A 68 -4.80 69.04 30.89
N VAL A 69 -3.97 68.42 31.72
CA VAL A 69 -2.97 67.42 31.31
C VAL A 69 -3.43 65.99 31.58
N LEU A 70 -4.26 65.78 32.60
CA LEU A 70 -4.76 64.49 33.06
C LEU A 70 -6.06 64.10 32.35
N VAL A 71 -6.07 64.27 31.04
CA VAL A 71 -7.16 63.79 30.16
C VAL A 71 -7.03 62.27 29.94
N GLY A 72 -8.11 61.64 29.49
CA GLY A 72 -8.07 60.22 29.14
C GLY A 72 -7.06 59.97 28.02
N SER A 73 -6.17 58.99 28.21
CA SER A 73 -5.19 58.62 27.18
C SER A 73 -5.90 58.13 25.94
N THR A 74 -5.42 58.50 24.75
CA THR A 74 -5.89 57.98 23.45
C THR A 74 -4.71 57.43 22.65
N THR A 75 -4.96 56.91 21.44
CA THR A 75 -3.90 56.50 20.52
C THR A 75 -3.06 57.67 20.00
N GLU A 76 -3.53 58.91 20.14
CA GLU A 76 -2.88 60.12 19.62
C GLU A 76 -2.35 61.02 20.74
N GLN A 77 -2.82 60.85 21.97
CA GLN A 77 -2.48 61.72 23.09
C GLN A 77 -2.16 60.90 24.35
N PRO A 78 -1.01 61.16 25.00
CA PRO A 78 -0.70 60.53 26.27
C PRO A 78 -1.66 61.06 27.36
N GLY A 79 -2.10 60.18 28.25
CA GLY A 79 -2.98 60.53 29.36
C GLY A 79 -3.06 59.42 30.39
N LEU A 80 -4.07 59.47 31.27
CA LEU A 80 -4.33 58.37 32.20
C LEU A 80 -5.17 57.27 31.53
N LEU A 81 -4.89 56.03 31.90
CA LEU A 81 -5.68 54.85 31.55
C LEU A 81 -6.38 54.32 32.79
N ARG A 82 -7.62 53.86 32.61
CA ARG A 82 -8.32 53.04 33.60
C ARG A 82 -7.98 51.57 33.38
N ILE A 83 -7.99 50.78 34.45
CA ILE A 83 -7.88 49.32 34.32
C ILE A 83 -9.19 48.74 33.80
N ALA A 84 -9.10 47.98 32.71
CA ALA A 84 -10.24 47.25 32.15
C ALA A 84 -10.67 46.11 33.08
N SER A 85 -11.99 45.96 33.24
CA SER A 85 -12.61 44.79 33.86
C SER A 85 -12.53 43.56 32.93
N SER A 86 -12.73 42.36 33.47
CA SER A 86 -12.73 41.12 32.68
C SER A 86 -13.79 41.11 31.57
N ALA A 87 -14.95 41.72 31.82
CA ALA A 87 -16.02 41.87 30.82
C ALA A 87 -15.61 42.79 29.67
N GLU A 88 -14.92 43.90 29.96
CA GLU A 88 -14.43 44.84 28.94
C GLU A 88 -13.34 44.19 28.08
N VAL A 89 -12.40 43.46 28.71
CA VAL A 89 -11.37 42.70 27.99
C VAL A 89 -11.99 41.60 27.13
N ALA A 90 -13.08 40.95 27.57
CA ALA A 90 -13.81 39.96 26.78
C ALA A 90 -14.55 40.59 25.58
N GLY A 91 -15.17 41.75 25.78
CA GLY A 91 -15.91 42.48 24.75
C GLY A 91 -15.02 43.17 23.71
N GLY A 92 -13.83 43.64 24.11
CA GLY A 92 -12.84 44.23 23.20
C GLY A 92 -13.25 45.56 22.53
N ALA A 93 -14.20 46.29 23.13
CA ALA A 93 -14.74 47.53 22.54
C ALA A 93 -14.00 48.81 22.97
N ASP A 94 -13.39 48.82 24.16
CA ASP A 94 -12.70 49.99 24.71
C ASP A 94 -11.21 49.99 24.34
N ASN A 95 -10.77 51.01 23.61
CA ASN A 95 -9.38 51.19 23.17
C ASN A 95 -8.55 52.08 24.13
N ASN A 96 -9.17 52.58 25.21
CA ASN A 96 -8.62 53.58 26.13
C ASN A 96 -8.51 53.06 27.57
N SER A 97 -8.47 51.73 27.73
CA SER A 97 -8.26 51.07 29.01
C SER A 97 -7.06 50.10 28.96
N ALA A 98 -6.35 50.00 30.08
CA ALA A 98 -5.20 49.12 30.23
C ALA A 98 -5.62 47.70 30.68
N VAL A 99 -5.01 46.68 30.08
CA VAL A 99 -5.17 45.28 30.47
C VAL A 99 -4.14 44.92 31.53
N THR A 100 -4.54 44.15 32.54
CA THR A 100 -3.61 43.62 33.57
C THR A 100 -3.19 42.19 33.24
N PRO A 101 -2.09 41.69 33.82
CA PRO A 101 -1.74 40.27 33.68
C PRO A 101 -2.87 39.31 34.10
N MET A 102 -3.69 39.70 35.08
CA MET A 102 -4.84 38.89 35.52
C MET A 102 -5.94 38.82 34.45
N THR A 103 -6.39 39.97 33.94
CA THR A 103 -7.46 40.02 32.94
C THR A 103 -7.00 39.46 31.58
N LEU A 104 -5.70 39.56 31.26
CA LEU A 104 -5.11 38.89 30.11
C LEU A 104 -5.10 37.36 30.26
N ARG A 105 -4.66 36.84 31.42
CA ARG A 105 -4.66 35.39 31.70
C ARG A 105 -6.07 34.81 31.60
N GLU A 106 -7.06 35.49 32.17
CA GLU A 106 -8.47 35.07 32.10
C GLU A 106 -8.98 35.02 30.65
N ARG A 107 -8.69 36.05 29.86
CA ARG A 107 -9.05 36.07 28.43
C ARG A 107 -8.40 34.95 27.65
N ILE A 108 -7.10 34.73 27.84
CA ILE A 108 -6.36 33.66 27.15
C ILE A 108 -6.93 32.30 27.55
N ALA A 109 -7.16 32.05 28.84
CA ALA A 109 -7.74 30.80 29.33
C ALA A 109 -9.15 30.54 28.78
N ALA A 110 -9.97 31.58 28.62
CA ALA A 110 -11.32 31.47 28.07
C ALA A 110 -11.36 31.22 26.55
N VAL A 111 -10.39 31.78 25.80
CA VAL A 111 -10.30 31.60 24.33
C VAL A 111 -9.54 30.32 23.96
N LEU A 112 -8.84 29.70 24.91
CA LEU A 112 -8.17 28.42 24.72
C LEU A 112 -9.18 27.26 24.66
N VAL A 113 -10.07 27.31 23.67
CA VAL A 113 -11.01 26.26 23.35
C VAL A 113 -10.30 25.15 22.57
N GLY A 114 -10.75 23.92 22.79
CA GLY A 114 -10.34 22.81 21.94
C GLY A 114 -10.74 23.11 20.50
N ALA A 115 -9.83 22.85 19.56
CA ALA A 115 -10.20 22.85 18.15
C ALA A 115 -11.41 21.93 17.92
N SER A 116 -12.16 22.14 16.85
CA SER A 116 -13.15 21.18 16.38
C SER A 116 -13.14 21.16 14.86
N THR A 117 -13.97 20.31 14.26
CA THR A 117 -14.10 20.26 12.80
C THR A 117 -14.69 21.53 12.20
N THR A 118 -15.26 22.44 13.00
CA THR A 118 -15.89 23.69 12.55
C THR A 118 -15.28 24.95 13.17
N VAL A 119 -14.44 24.81 14.19
CA VAL A 119 -13.83 25.94 14.91
C VAL A 119 -12.33 25.70 15.05
N ALA A 120 -11.53 26.61 14.51
CA ALA A 120 -10.09 26.59 14.73
C ALA A 120 -9.78 26.81 16.22
N GLY A 121 -8.87 26.02 16.77
CA GLY A 121 -8.48 26.08 18.17
C GLY A 121 -7.15 25.38 18.38
N ILE A 122 -6.83 25.07 19.63
CA ILE A 122 -5.63 24.30 19.96
C ILE A 122 -5.94 22.81 20.05
N LEU A 123 -4.97 21.98 19.67
CA LEU A 123 -5.01 20.52 19.82
C LEU A 123 -3.92 20.07 20.79
N ARG A 124 -4.21 19.05 21.59
CA ARG A 124 -3.19 18.32 22.34
C ARG A 124 -2.55 17.26 21.43
N ILE A 125 -1.30 16.90 21.71
CA ILE A 125 -0.65 15.75 21.08
C ILE A 125 -1.22 14.43 21.64
N SER A 126 -1.61 13.52 20.75
CA SER A 126 -2.11 12.20 21.11
C SER A 126 -1.01 11.32 21.70
N THR A 127 -1.37 10.48 22.68
CA THR A 127 -0.52 9.38 23.17
C THR A 127 -0.55 8.19 22.21
N SER A 128 0.41 7.26 22.32
CA SER A 128 0.43 6.05 21.48
C SER A 128 -0.82 5.18 21.67
N GLY A 129 -1.40 5.14 22.87
CA GLY A 129 -2.66 4.45 23.16
C GLY A 129 -3.87 5.10 22.49
N GLU A 130 -3.90 6.42 22.39
CA GLU A 130 -4.98 7.15 21.72
C GLU A 130 -4.95 6.96 20.21
N VAL A 131 -3.77 7.05 19.58
CA VAL A 131 -3.61 6.72 18.16
C VAL A 131 -3.93 5.23 17.91
N ALA A 132 -3.75 4.38 18.94
CA ALA A 132 -4.12 2.98 18.86
C ALA A 132 -5.62 2.71 18.88
N GLY A 133 -6.34 3.40 19.77
CA GLY A 133 -7.79 3.28 19.89
C GLY A 133 -8.55 3.98 18.77
N GLY A 134 -8.02 5.09 18.24
CA GLY A 134 -8.61 5.82 17.11
C GLY A 134 -9.97 6.48 17.41
N ALA A 135 -10.34 6.65 18.68
CA ALA A 135 -11.61 7.24 19.09
C ALA A 135 -11.57 8.77 19.22
N ASP A 136 -10.39 9.34 19.44
CA ASP A 136 -10.21 10.78 19.65
C ASP A 136 -10.06 11.51 18.31
N ASN A 137 -10.96 12.45 18.03
CA ASN A 137 -10.92 13.31 16.85
C ASN A 137 -10.34 14.71 17.14
N ASN A 138 -9.89 14.95 18.38
CA ASN A 138 -9.52 16.26 18.91
C ASN A 138 -8.09 16.30 19.45
N SER A 139 -7.21 15.45 18.89
CA SER A 139 -5.78 15.47 19.14
C SER A 139 -4.97 15.30 17.86
N ALA A 140 -3.72 15.78 17.89
CA ALA A 140 -2.81 15.72 16.76
C ALA A 140 -1.81 14.55 16.91
N VAL A 141 -1.65 13.79 15.82
CA VAL A 141 -0.69 12.68 15.73
C VAL A 141 0.71 13.22 15.42
N THR A 142 1.73 12.62 16.04
CA THR A 142 3.14 12.92 15.75
C THR A 142 3.77 11.83 14.87
N PRO A 143 4.88 12.12 14.17
CA PRO A 143 5.56 11.10 13.37
C PRO A 143 5.93 9.84 14.17
N LEU A 144 6.32 9.97 15.45
CA LEU A 144 6.65 8.83 16.30
C LEU A 144 5.43 7.97 16.65
N THR A 145 4.31 8.60 17.04
CA THR A 145 3.08 7.86 17.38
C THR A 145 2.47 7.18 16.16
N LEU A 146 2.58 7.81 14.98
CA LEU A 146 2.21 7.20 13.71
C LEU A 146 3.13 6.02 13.35
N LYS A 147 4.46 6.20 13.45
CA LYS A 147 5.44 5.13 13.18
C LYS A 147 5.18 3.91 14.05
N ASN A 148 4.96 4.09 15.35
CA ASN A 148 4.69 2.96 16.26
C ASN A 148 3.42 2.19 15.87
N ARG A 149 2.37 2.87 15.40
CA ARG A 149 1.17 2.20 14.88
C ARG A 149 1.41 1.51 13.55
N LEU A 150 2.18 2.13 12.66
CA LEU A 150 2.52 1.54 11.39
C LEU A 150 3.37 0.27 11.57
N ASP A 151 4.39 0.31 12.43
CA ASP A 151 5.26 -0.83 12.75
C ASP A 151 4.47 -2.00 13.34
N ALA A 152 3.44 -1.71 14.16
CA ALA A 152 2.57 -2.74 14.72
C ALA A 152 1.63 -3.38 13.68
N LEU A 153 1.26 -2.64 12.63
CA LEU A 153 0.40 -3.14 11.54
C LEU A 153 1.20 -3.79 10.40
N TRP A 154 2.41 -3.32 10.16
CA TRP A 154 3.33 -3.82 9.13
C TRP A 154 4.10 -5.03 9.63
N VAL A 155 3.37 -6.09 9.92
CA VAL A 155 3.93 -7.40 10.27
C VAL A 155 4.07 -8.28 9.03
N SER A 156 5.12 -9.10 9.00
CA SER A 156 5.29 -10.11 7.94
C SER A 156 4.16 -11.13 8.04
N ALA A 157 3.53 -11.43 6.90
CA ALA A 157 2.50 -12.48 6.86
C ALA A 157 3.11 -13.84 7.21
N THR A 158 2.34 -14.68 7.88
CA THR A 158 2.66 -16.10 8.11
C THR A 158 1.49 -16.96 7.66
N THR A 159 1.61 -18.28 7.77
CA THR A 159 0.51 -19.20 7.46
C THR A 159 -0.70 -19.07 8.39
N VAL A 160 -0.56 -18.34 9.51
CA VAL A 160 -1.60 -18.17 10.54
C VAL A 160 -1.93 -16.71 10.86
N VAL A 161 -1.12 -15.75 10.40
CA VAL A 161 -1.30 -14.31 10.66
C VAL A 161 -1.30 -13.56 9.33
N ALA A 162 -2.37 -12.80 9.07
CA ALA A 162 -2.42 -11.87 7.95
C ALA A 162 -1.36 -10.77 8.10
N GLY A 163 -0.69 -10.42 7.01
CA GLY A 163 0.36 -9.40 7.01
C GLY A 163 0.78 -9.03 5.60
N VAL A 164 1.93 -8.36 5.49
CA VAL A 164 2.51 -8.00 4.19
C VAL A 164 3.53 -9.06 3.74
N LEU A 165 3.60 -9.30 2.42
CA LEU A 165 4.57 -10.18 1.79
C LEU A 165 5.42 -9.39 0.79
N LYS A 166 6.70 -9.73 0.69
CA LYS A 166 7.54 -9.25 -0.42
C LYS A 166 7.28 -10.09 -1.67
N LEU A 167 7.40 -9.51 -2.85
CA LEU A 167 7.31 -10.28 -4.10
C LEU A 167 8.55 -11.16 -4.28
N SER A 168 8.33 -12.42 -4.64
CA SER A 168 9.40 -13.38 -4.91
C SER A 168 10.14 -13.00 -6.20
N THR A 169 11.47 -13.05 -6.17
CA THR A 169 12.31 -13.00 -7.37
C THR A 169 12.18 -14.30 -8.18
N GLN A 170 12.54 -14.29 -9.46
CA GLN A 170 12.50 -15.50 -10.28
C GLN A 170 13.35 -16.65 -9.70
N ALA A 171 14.50 -16.33 -9.10
CA ALA A 171 15.36 -17.31 -8.46
C ALA A 171 14.67 -17.99 -7.27
N GLN A 172 13.97 -17.21 -6.43
CA GLN A 172 13.19 -17.74 -5.30
C GLN A 172 12.04 -18.65 -5.78
N VAL A 173 11.32 -18.24 -6.83
CA VAL A 173 10.25 -19.06 -7.42
C VAL A 173 10.80 -20.34 -8.03
N ASN A 174 12.00 -20.30 -8.63
CA ASN A 174 12.67 -21.49 -9.17
C ASN A 174 13.12 -22.44 -8.05
N ALA A 175 13.62 -21.92 -6.93
CA ALA A 175 14.03 -22.73 -5.78
C ALA A 175 12.83 -23.39 -5.07
N GLY A 176 11.69 -22.70 -4.95
CA GLY A 176 10.46 -23.26 -4.39
C GLY A 176 10.49 -23.57 -2.89
N VAL A 177 11.40 -22.96 -2.13
CA VAL A 177 11.57 -23.18 -0.68
C VAL A 177 10.96 -22.05 0.16
N ASP A 178 10.87 -20.84 -0.41
CA ASP A 178 10.45 -19.63 0.30
C ASP A 178 8.93 -19.60 0.52
N ASN A 179 8.50 -19.56 1.78
CA ASN A 179 7.10 -19.46 2.20
C ASN A 179 6.72 -18.05 2.72
N SER A 180 7.64 -17.09 2.61
CA SER A 180 7.52 -15.73 3.15
C SER A 180 7.41 -14.65 2.06
N THR A 181 7.31 -15.07 0.79
CA THR A 181 7.16 -14.18 -0.36
C THR A 181 6.02 -14.60 -1.28
N ALA A 182 5.49 -13.66 -2.05
CA ALA A 182 4.38 -13.88 -2.97
C ALA A 182 4.87 -14.02 -4.42
N VAL A 183 4.42 -15.08 -5.09
CA VAL A 183 4.59 -15.28 -6.55
C VAL A 183 3.74 -14.28 -7.33
N THR A 184 4.26 -13.82 -8.48
CA THR A 184 3.51 -12.97 -9.42
C THR A 184 3.11 -13.77 -10.66
N PRO A 185 2.11 -13.31 -11.45
CA PRO A 185 1.79 -13.96 -12.72
C PRO A 185 3.00 -14.06 -13.67
N GLN A 186 3.90 -13.08 -13.64
CA GLN A 186 5.13 -13.10 -14.44
C GLN A 186 6.08 -14.21 -13.97
N THR A 187 6.39 -14.28 -12.67
CA THR A 187 7.36 -15.26 -12.17
C THR A 187 6.82 -16.69 -12.23
N LEU A 188 5.51 -16.85 -12.03
CA LEU A 188 4.80 -18.10 -12.27
C LEU A 188 4.82 -18.48 -13.76
N GLY A 189 4.52 -17.53 -14.66
CA GLY A 189 4.51 -17.77 -16.11
C GLY A 189 5.88 -18.23 -16.63
N VAL A 190 6.97 -17.60 -16.18
CA VAL A 190 8.34 -18.01 -16.53
C VAL A 190 8.66 -19.39 -15.96
N ARG A 191 8.33 -19.67 -14.69
CA ARG A 191 8.55 -20.99 -14.10
C ARG A 191 7.77 -22.07 -14.84
N LEU A 192 6.53 -21.77 -15.19
CA LEU A 192 5.66 -22.69 -15.91
C LEU A 192 6.19 -22.97 -17.32
N ALA A 193 6.65 -21.95 -18.05
CA ALA A 193 7.28 -22.13 -19.35
C ALA A 193 8.56 -22.98 -19.28
N ALA A 194 9.33 -22.85 -18.19
CA ALA A 194 10.53 -23.67 -17.98
C ALA A 194 10.23 -25.12 -17.57
N VAL A 195 9.09 -25.38 -16.93
CA VAL A 195 8.70 -26.74 -16.49
C VAL A 195 7.81 -27.46 -17.51
N ILE A 196 6.98 -26.73 -18.25
CA ILE A 196 6.20 -27.25 -19.39
C ILE A 196 7.13 -27.31 -20.61
N VAL A 197 8.11 -28.20 -20.54
CA VAL A 197 8.93 -28.58 -21.68
C VAL A 197 8.39 -29.89 -22.27
N GLY A 198 8.55 -30.05 -23.59
CA GLY A 198 8.33 -31.33 -24.23
C GLY A 198 9.29 -32.36 -23.65
N ALA A 199 8.80 -33.56 -23.33
CA ALA A 199 9.70 -34.62 -22.89
C ALA A 199 10.72 -34.95 -23.98
N THR A 200 11.95 -35.24 -23.58
CA THR A 200 13.02 -35.73 -24.45
C THR A 200 13.62 -36.97 -23.82
N GLU A 201 14.47 -37.69 -24.55
CA GLU A 201 15.14 -38.88 -24.03
C GLU A 201 15.97 -38.62 -22.76
N GLY A 202 16.43 -37.38 -22.55
CA GLY A 202 17.19 -36.98 -21.37
C GLY A 202 16.42 -36.16 -20.32
N VAL A 203 15.17 -35.74 -20.60
CA VAL A 203 14.42 -34.81 -19.72
C VAL A 203 12.97 -35.23 -19.64
N ALA A 204 12.50 -35.51 -18.41
CA ALA A 204 11.09 -35.72 -18.15
C ALA A 204 10.29 -34.44 -18.47
N GLY A 205 9.18 -34.59 -19.20
CA GLY A 205 8.35 -33.48 -19.63
C GLY A 205 6.95 -33.94 -20.01
N ILE A 206 6.22 -33.06 -20.68
CA ILE A 206 4.85 -33.35 -21.13
C ILE A 206 4.92 -33.90 -22.56
N ILE A 207 4.19 -34.98 -22.82
CA ILE A 207 4.09 -35.61 -24.14
C ILE A 207 2.65 -35.50 -24.64
N LYS A 208 2.48 -35.12 -25.91
CA LYS A 208 1.18 -35.16 -26.58
C LYS A 208 0.84 -36.60 -26.93
N VAL A 209 -0.43 -36.96 -26.82
CA VAL A 209 -0.89 -38.30 -27.17
C VAL A 209 -1.11 -38.38 -28.70
N ALA A 210 -0.47 -39.35 -29.37
CA ALA A 210 -0.49 -39.49 -30.83
C ALA A 210 -1.93 -39.67 -31.36
N THR A 211 -2.31 -39.10 -32.52
CA THR A 211 -3.61 -39.40 -33.14
C THR A 211 -3.54 -40.68 -34.00
N ASN A 212 -4.68 -41.20 -34.47
CA ASN A 212 -4.69 -42.36 -35.37
C ASN A 212 -3.93 -42.07 -36.68
N ASP A 213 -4.06 -40.86 -37.22
CA ASP A 213 -3.34 -40.43 -38.43
C ASP A 213 -1.83 -40.40 -38.21
N VAL A 214 -1.39 -39.93 -37.03
CA VAL A 214 0.03 -39.92 -36.64
C VAL A 214 0.59 -41.35 -36.57
N MET A 215 -0.20 -42.31 -36.08
CA MET A 215 0.22 -43.72 -36.02
C MET A 215 0.38 -44.34 -37.41
N ILE A 216 -0.41 -43.92 -38.39
CA ILE A 216 -0.33 -44.44 -39.78
C ILE A 216 0.82 -43.77 -40.55
N GLY A 217 1.11 -42.50 -40.26
CA GLY A 217 2.13 -41.72 -40.96
C GLY A 217 3.59 -42.08 -40.62
N LEU A 218 3.85 -42.78 -39.51
CA LEU A 218 5.16 -43.32 -39.10
C LEU A 218 6.35 -42.33 -39.05
N THR A 219 6.11 -41.02 -39.04
CA THR A 219 7.15 -39.97 -39.08
C THR A 219 7.31 -39.20 -37.76
N ASN A 220 6.39 -39.35 -36.82
CA ASN A 220 6.41 -38.63 -35.54
C ASN A 220 7.18 -39.45 -34.47
N ASN A 221 8.17 -38.83 -33.85
CA ASN A 221 8.95 -39.40 -32.73
C ASN A 221 8.81 -38.59 -31.43
N SER A 222 7.70 -37.89 -31.25
CA SER A 222 7.48 -36.97 -30.11
C SER A 222 6.17 -37.23 -29.37
N ASP A 223 5.25 -37.98 -29.97
CA ASP A 223 3.94 -38.27 -29.40
C ASP A 223 3.89 -39.66 -28.72
N ALA A 224 3.19 -39.75 -27.59
CA ALA A 224 3.01 -41.00 -26.86
C ALA A 224 1.92 -41.87 -27.48
N VAL A 225 2.19 -43.17 -27.55
CA VAL A 225 1.23 -44.20 -27.97
C VAL A 225 0.39 -44.64 -26.76
N THR A 226 -0.92 -44.71 -26.92
CA THR A 226 -1.82 -45.28 -25.89
C THR A 226 -2.07 -46.76 -26.13
N VAL A 227 -2.53 -47.48 -25.10
CA VAL A 227 -2.87 -48.91 -25.19
C VAL A 227 -3.86 -49.21 -26.31
N ALA A 228 -4.88 -48.37 -26.50
CA ALA A 228 -5.85 -48.52 -27.58
C ALA A 228 -5.21 -48.36 -28.97
N LYS A 229 -4.23 -47.46 -29.11
CA LYS A 229 -3.54 -47.19 -30.37
C LYS A 229 -2.54 -48.28 -30.74
N LEU A 230 -1.95 -48.94 -29.74
CA LEU A 230 -1.13 -50.14 -29.96
C LEU A 230 -1.94 -51.24 -30.67
N ARG A 231 -3.22 -51.39 -30.31
CA ARG A 231 -4.14 -52.39 -30.87
C ARG A 231 -4.90 -51.91 -32.11
N LEU A 232 -4.64 -50.71 -32.63
CA LEU A 232 -5.39 -50.17 -33.76
C LEU A 232 -5.22 -51.06 -35.00
N GLY A 233 -6.27 -51.79 -35.37
CA GLY A 233 -6.26 -52.76 -36.47
C GLY A 233 -5.85 -54.18 -36.09
N PHE A 234 -5.40 -54.44 -34.86
CA PHE A 234 -5.09 -55.80 -34.42
C PHE A 234 -6.36 -56.57 -34.08
N SER A 235 -6.54 -57.72 -34.73
CA SER A 235 -7.65 -58.64 -34.45
C SER A 235 -7.19 -60.08 -34.58
N ILE A 236 -7.74 -60.99 -33.79
CA ILE A 236 -7.39 -62.41 -33.79
C ILE A 236 -8.62 -63.28 -33.57
N LEU A 237 -8.75 -64.34 -34.37
CA LEU A 237 -9.70 -65.42 -34.18
C LEU A 237 -8.95 -66.76 -34.10
N GLY A 238 -8.85 -67.31 -32.90
CA GLY A 238 -8.24 -68.62 -32.64
C GLY A 238 -9.23 -69.78 -32.81
N ALA A 239 -9.55 -70.14 -34.05
CA ALA A 239 -10.44 -71.26 -34.38
C ALA A 239 -9.79 -72.20 -35.42
N THR A 240 -10.43 -73.35 -35.68
CA THR A 240 -9.99 -74.30 -36.74
C THR A 240 -9.79 -73.57 -38.07
N ASN A 241 -10.73 -72.68 -38.43
CA ASN A 241 -10.57 -71.69 -39.48
C ASN A 241 -10.47 -70.32 -38.81
N GLY A 242 -9.26 -69.76 -38.74
CA GLY A 242 -8.95 -68.58 -37.94
C GLY A 242 -8.13 -67.55 -38.71
N TYR A 243 -7.87 -66.42 -38.04
CA TYR A 243 -7.07 -65.34 -38.62
C TYR A 243 -6.34 -64.51 -37.56
N ILE A 244 -5.30 -63.80 -37.99
CA ILE A 244 -4.63 -62.70 -37.28
C ILE A 244 -4.52 -61.52 -38.25
N VAL A 245 -4.99 -60.36 -37.83
CA VAL A 245 -4.78 -59.07 -38.51
C VAL A 245 -3.73 -58.30 -37.75
N LEU A 246 -2.66 -57.88 -38.43
CA LEU A 246 -1.66 -57.00 -37.84
C LEU A 246 -2.21 -55.57 -37.72
N PRO A 247 -1.71 -54.78 -36.75
CA PRO A 247 -2.11 -53.38 -36.63
C PRO A 247 -1.95 -52.61 -37.93
N VAL A 248 -2.80 -51.60 -38.16
CA VAL A 248 -2.77 -50.79 -39.39
C VAL A 248 -1.44 -50.06 -39.59
N TRP A 249 -0.77 -49.68 -38.50
CA TRP A 249 0.55 -49.04 -38.52
C TRP A 249 1.68 -50.00 -38.92
N MET A 250 1.45 -51.32 -38.92
CA MET A 250 2.37 -52.34 -39.45
C MET A 250 2.05 -52.72 -40.91
N GLY A 251 1.16 -51.98 -41.58
CA GLY A 251 0.72 -52.29 -42.95
C GLY A 251 -0.51 -53.21 -43.03
N GLY A 252 -1.15 -53.53 -41.90
CA GLY A 252 -2.47 -54.18 -41.88
C GLY A 252 -2.54 -55.60 -42.46
N LEU A 253 -1.41 -56.31 -42.50
CA LEU A 253 -1.32 -57.65 -43.09
C LEU A 253 -2.24 -58.63 -42.37
N ILE A 254 -2.96 -59.43 -43.15
CA ILE A 254 -3.90 -60.43 -42.67
C ILE A 254 -3.33 -61.82 -42.95
N PHE A 255 -3.27 -62.64 -41.91
CA PHE A 255 -2.95 -64.06 -41.96
C PHE A 255 -4.24 -64.84 -41.69
N GLN A 256 -4.61 -65.76 -42.56
CA GLN A 256 -5.75 -66.65 -42.35
C GLN A 256 -5.31 -68.10 -42.50
N TRP A 257 -5.89 -68.98 -41.71
CA TRP A 257 -5.68 -70.41 -41.82
C TRP A 257 -7.00 -71.15 -41.71
N GLY A 258 -7.00 -72.39 -42.16
CA GLY A 258 -8.14 -73.26 -41.96
C GLY A 258 -7.97 -74.61 -42.61
N GLU A 259 -9.06 -75.36 -42.57
CA GLU A 259 -9.16 -76.67 -43.17
C GLU A 259 -10.48 -76.82 -43.91
N THR A 260 -10.41 -77.43 -45.08
CA THR A 260 -11.60 -77.81 -45.86
C THR A 260 -11.77 -79.32 -45.79
N SER A 261 -12.92 -79.77 -45.29
CA SER A 261 -13.26 -81.19 -45.27
C SER A 261 -13.64 -81.70 -46.65
N HIS A 262 -13.07 -82.85 -47.03
CA HIS A 262 -13.35 -83.53 -48.30
C HIS A 262 -13.93 -84.91 -48.00
N SER A 263 -14.69 -85.47 -48.93
CA SER A 263 -15.38 -86.76 -48.74
C SER A 263 -15.07 -87.79 -49.82
N GLY A 264 -14.20 -87.44 -50.76
CA GLY A 264 -13.73 -88.28 -51.85
C GLY A 264 -12.83 -87.46 -52.80
N SER A 265 -12.77 -87.85 -54.07
CA SER A 265 -12.15 -86.99 -55.09
C SER A 265 -13.09 -85.83 -55.42
N ASP A 266 -12.95 -84.70 -54.73
CA ASP A 266 -13.83 -83.55 -54.86
C ASP A 266 -13.09 -82.19 -54.83
N THR A 267 -13.72 -81.18 -55.43
CA THR A 267 -13.34 -79.76 -55.28
C THR A 267 -14.33 -79.11 -54.34
N LYS A 268 -13.85 -78.42 -53.30
CA LYS A 268 -14.69 -77.75 -52.30
C LYS A 268 -14.32 -76.28 -52.21
N ILE A 269 -15.33 -75.45 -51.96
CA ILE A 269 -15.18 -74.01 -51.72
C ILE A 269 -15.50 -73.78 -50.26
N THR A 270 -14.56 -73.16 -49.55
CA THR A 270 -14.70 -72.79 -48.14
C THR A 270 -14.58 -71.27 -48.03
N SER A 271 -15.48 -70.65 -47.28
CA SER A 271 -15.37 -69.22 -46.98
C SER A 271 -14.18 -68.97 -46.06
N LEU A 272 -13.41 -67.94 -46.37
CA LEU A 272 -12.37 -67.43 -45.49
C LEU A 272 -13.01 -66.83 -44.23
N PRO A 273 -12.39 -66.97 -43.04
CA PRO A 273 -12.83 -66.36 -41.80
C PRO A 273 -13.09 -64.85 -41.88
N MET A 274 -12.33 -64.14 -42.73
CA MET A 274 -12.60 -62.76 -43.10
C MET A 274 -12.26 -62.51 -44.58
N ALA A 275 -12.92 -61.53 -45.19
CA ALA A 275 -12.55 -61.11 -46.54
C ALA A 275 -11.26 -60.26 -46.50
N PHE A 276 -10.33 -60.51 -47.43
CA PHE A 276 -9.20 -59.60 -47.68
C PHE A 276 -9.72 -58.29 -48.30
N PRO A 277 -9.49 -57.13 -47.66
CA PRO A 277 -10.01 -55.85 -48.13
C PRO A 277 -9.52 -55.43 -49.52
N SER A 278 -8.26 -55.72 -49.85
CA SER A 278 -7.60 -55.14 -51.03
C SER A 278 -6.95 -56.19 -51.94
N GLY A 279 -6.48 -57.31 -51.41
CA GLY A 279 -5.84 -58.34 -52.21
C GLY A 279 -5.35 -59.56 -51.44
N VAL A 280 -5.21 -60.67 -52.16
CA VAL A 280 -4.55 -61.87 -51.66
C VAL A 280 -3.11 -61.89 -52.15
N MET A 281 -2.15 -61.97 -51.23
CA MET A 281 -0.73 -62.07 -51.58
C MET A 281 -0.42 -63.45 -52.15
N LYS A 282 -0.61 -64.49 -51.33
CA LYS A 282 -0.31 -65.89 -51.62
C LYS A 282 -1.15 -66.80 -50.72
N ALA A 283 -1.43 -68.00 -51.22
CA ALA A 283 -2.07 -69.07 -50.48
C ALA A 283 -1.22 -70.34 -50.61
N VAL A 284 -1.02 -71.06 -49.51
CA VAL A 284 -0.30 -72.33 -49.45
C VAL A 284 -1.13 -73.33 -48.66
N GLY A 285 -1.19 -74.57 -49.12
CA GLY A 285 -2.05 -75.56 -48.49
C GLY A 285 -1.88 -76.94 -49.11
N GLY A 286 -2.22 -77.94 -48.32
CA GLY A 286 -2.07 -79.34 -48.69
C GLY A 286 -2.71 -80.25 -47.66
N THR A 287 -2.70 -81.54 -47.96
CA THR A 287 -3.15 -82.56 -47.02
C THR A 287 -2.08 -82.81 -45.96
N PHE A 288 -2.46 -82.72 -44.68
CA PHE A 288 -1.68 -83.24 -43.57
C PHE A 288 -2.26 -84.59 -43.15
N SER A 289 -1.72 -85.70 -43.68
CA SER A 289 -2.11 -87.05 -43.29
C SER A 289 -1.06 -87.67 -42.37
N ASN A 290 -1.48 -88.19 -41.20
CA ASN A 290 -0.62 -89.00 -40.31
C ASN A 290 -0.27 -90.40 -40.88
N ALA A 291 -0.72 -90.72 -42.09
CA ALA A 291 -0.43 -91.97 -42.79
C ALA A 291 0.60 -91.73 -43.90
N SER A 292 1.42 -92.73 -44.22
CA SER A 292 2.46 -92.74 -45.26
C SER A 292 1.90 -92.66 -46.70
N VAL A 293 1.14 -91.61 -46.98
CA VAL A 293 0.55 -91.29 -48.27
C VAL A 293 1.14 -89.96 -48.75
N GLY A 294 1.45 -89.86 -50.05
CA GLY A 294 1.94 -88.61 -50.65
C GLY A 294 0.90 -87.48 -50.56
N PRO A 295 1.31 -86.22 -50.78
CA PRO A 295 0.40 -85.07 -50.75
C PRO A 295 -0.68 -85.21 -51.83
N GLN A 296 -1.94 -85.22 -51.41
CA GLN A 296 -3.11 -85.48 -52.26
C GLN A 296 -4.11 -84.31 -52.34
N GLY A 297 -3.81 -83.24 -51.62
CA GLY A 297 -4.61 -82.02 -51.56
C GLY A 297 -3.83 -80.82 -52.05
N ILE A 298 -4.49 -79.96 -52.83
CA ILE A 298 -3.92 -78.69 -53.29
C ILE A 298 -4.91 -77.55 -53.12
N ILE A 299 -4.38 -76.33 -53.10
CA ILE A 299 -5.19 -75.12 -53.32
C ILE A 299 -5.34 -74.94 -54.83
N LYS A 300 -6.59 -74.93 -55.30
CA LYS A 300 -6.94 -74.76 -56.71
C LYS A 300 -7.10 -73.28 -57.08
N ALA A 301 -7.68 -72.49 -56.17
CA ALA A 301 -7.84 -71.05 -56.34
C ALA A 301 -8.06 -70.38 -54.99
N VAL A 302 -7.79 -69.07 -54.94
CA VAL A 302 -8.13 -68.21 -53.80
C VAL A 302 -8.71 -66.91 -54.32
N SER A 303 -9.81 -66.46 -53.72
CA SER A 303 -10.43 -65.17 -53.95
C SER A 303 -10.36 -64.32 -52.67
N LEU A 304 -10.89 -63.10 -52.69
CA LEU A 304 -10.86 -62.22 -51.52
C LEU A 304 -11.61 -62.81 -50.30
N ASN A 305 -12.60 -63.68 -50.50
CA ASN A 305 -13.46 -64.18 -49.42
C ASN A 305 -13.59 -65.70 -49.38
N GLN A 306 -12.99 -66.42 -50.32
CA GLN A 306 -13.12 -67.88 -50.44
C GLN A 306 -11.79 -68.51 -50.85
N ILE A 307 -11.64 -69.78 -50.45
CA ILE A 307 -10.56 -70.64 -50.89
C ILE A 307 -11.14 -71.92 -51.48
N THR A 308 -10.64 -72.30 -52.65
CA THR A 308 -11.07 -73.50 -53.37
C THR A 308 -9.97 -74.53 -53.26
N THR A 309 -10.27 -75.65 -52.60
CA THR A 309 -9.35 -76.78 -52.43
C THR A 309 -9.80 -77.96 -53.28
N TYR A 310 -8.86 -78.80 -53.66
CA TYR A 310 -9.11 -80.08 -54.31
C TYR A 310 -8.37 -81.17 -53.55
N SER A 311 -9.03 -82.30 -53.33
CA SER A 311 -8.44 -83.50 -52.74
C SER A 311 -8.71 -84.69 -53.66
N SER A 312 -7.68 -85.46 -54.03
CA SER A 312 -7.86 -86.66 -54.84
C SER A 312 -8.32 -87.88 -54.04
N GLY A 313 -8.07 -87.87 -52.72
CA GLY A 313 -8.26 -89.01 -51.83
C GLY A 313 -9.29 -88.81 -50.71
N GLY A 314 -10.06 -87.72 -50.73
CA GLY A 314 -11.03 -87.40 -49.68
C GLY A 314 -10.42 -86.95 -48.36
N TYR A 315 -9.12 -86.65 -48.33
CA TYR A 315 -8.48 -86.09 -47.16
C TYR A 315 -8.74 -84.60 -47.05
N ASN A 316 -8.87 -84.11 -45.81
CA ASN A 316 -9.00 -82.70 -45.55
C ASN A 316 -7.76 -81.94 -46.05
N VAL A 317 -7.98 -80.73 -46.53
CA VAL A 317 -6.92 -79.86 -47.06
C VAL A 317 -6.81 -78.67 -46.12
N SER A 318 -5.70 -78.59 -45.40
CA SER A 318 -5.40 -77.43 -44.57
C SER A 318 -4.69 -76.38 -45.42
N TRP A 319 -4.98 -75.12 -45.15
CA TRP A 319 -4.55 -73.99 -45.95
C TRP A 319 -4.18 -72.81 -45.08
N PHE A 320 -3.31 -71.98 -45.63
CA PHE A 320 -2.81 -70.75 -45.05
C PHE A 320 -2.75 -69.69 -46.14
N VAL A 321 -3.31 -68.52 -45.89
CA VAL A 321 -3.44 -67.43 -46.85
C VAL A 321 -2.95 -66.14 -46.22
N ILE A 322 -2.15 -65.40 -46.97
CA ILE A 322 -1.68 -64.06 -46.61
C ILE A 322 -2.28 -63.05 -47.60
N GLY A 323 -2.69 -61.89 -47.11
CA GLY A 323 -3.19 -60.79 -47.92
C GLY A 323 -3.37 -59.52 -47.10
N TRP A 324 -3.99 -58.49 -47.67
CA TRP A 324 -4.24 -57.19 -47.07
C TRP A 324 -5.51 -56.54 -47.64
#